data_AF-Q5RD11-F1
#
_entry.id   AF-Q5RD11-F1
#
_cell.length_a   1.000
_cell.length_b   1.000
_cell.length_c   1.000
_cell.angle_alpha   90.00
_cell.angle_beta   90.00
_cell.angle_gamma   90.00
#
_symmetry.space_group_name_H-M   'P 1'
#
loop_
_entity.id
_entity.type
_entity.pdbx_description
1 polymer ?
#
loop_
_entity_poly.entity_id
_entity_poly.type
_entity_poly.pdbx_seq_one_letter_code
_entity_poly.pdbx_strand_id
1 'polypeptide(L)'
;MRGAMELEPELLLQEARENVEAAQSYRRELGHRLEGLREARRQIKESASQTRDVLKQHFNDLKGTLGKLLDERLVTLLQEVDTIEQETIKPLDDCQKLIEHGVNTAEDLVREGEIAMLGGVGEENEKLWSFTKKASHIQLDRWMMTLQPKITGSSFVNVLQIILRMYM
;
A
#
# COMPACT_ATOMS: atom_id res chain seq x y z
N MET A 1 -51.66 41.29 -72.06
CA MET A 1 -51.48 40.16 -71.11
C MET A 1 -51.61 38.86 -71.87
N ARG A 2 -50.71 37.91 -71.60
CA ARG A 2 -50.74 36.48 -72.00
C ARG A 2 -50.96 36.18 -73.49
N GLY A 3 -49.88 36.30 -74.26
CA GLY A 3 -49.64 35.33 -75.33
C GLY A 3 -48.93 34.14 -74.68
N ALA A 4 -49.61 33.00 -74.57
CA ALA A 4 -48.93 31.76 -74.29
C ALA A 4 -47.94 31.54 -75.43
N MET A 5 -46.65 31.58 -75.12
CA MET A 5 -45.59 31.21 -76.03
C MET A 5 -45.72 29.70 -76.21
N GLU A 6 -46.49 29.27 -77.22
CA GLU A 6 -46.45 27.89 -77.72
C GLU A 6 -45.04 27.68 -78.26
N LEU A 7 -44.14 27.22 -77.39
CA LEU A 7 -42.82 26.75 -77.77
C LEU A 7 -43.00 25.69 -78.84
N GLU A 8 -42.28 25.81 -79.96
CA GLU A 8 -42.33 24.80 -81.00
C GLU A 8 -42.01 23.42 -80.40
N PRO A 9 -42.72 22.35 -80.80
CA PRO A 9 -42.55 21.00 -80.26
C PRO A 9 -41.09 20.52 -80.26
N GLU A 10 -40.29 20.99 -81.21
CA GLU A 10 -38.88 20.68 -81.39
C GLU A 10 -37.99 21.31 -80.30
N LEU A 11 -38.30 22.55 -79.89
CA LEU A 11 -37.64 23.24 -78.78
C LEU A 11 -37.91 22.54 -77.45
N LEU A 12 -39.17 22.15 -77.20
CA LEU A 12 -39.54 21.39 -76.00
C LEU A 12 -38.86 20.01 -75.95
N LEU A 13 -38.71 19.35 -77.11
CA LEU A 13 -38.00 18.08 -77.23
C LEU A 13 -36.52 18.23 -76.91
N GLN A 14 -35.88 19.30 -77.38
CA GLN A 14 -34.48 19.59 -77.09
C GLN A 14 -34.26 19.92 -75.61
N GLU A 15 -35.11 20.76 -75.02
CA GLU A 15 -35.04 21.11 -73.60
C GLU A 15 -35.27 19.88 -72.70
N ALA A 16 -36.21 19.00 -73.07
CA ALA A 16 -36.43 17.75 -72.35
C ALA A 16 -35.20 16.83 -72.39
N ARG A 17 -34.48 16.76 -73.51
CA ARG A 17 -33.24 15.98 -73.62
C ARG A 17 -32.14 16.51 -72.71
N GLU A 18 -31.92 17.83 -72.74
CA GLU A 18 -30.93 18.50 -71.88
C GLU A 18 -31.25 18.32 -70.39
N ASN A 19 -32.53 18.43 -70.02
CA ASN A 19 -32.98 18.18 -68.66
C ASN A 19 -32.79 16.72 -68.23
N VAL A 20 -33.01 15.75 -69.12
CA VAL A 20 -32.75 14.34 -68.84
C VAL A 20 -31.25 14.09 -68.64
N GLU A 21 -30.39 14.66 -69.48
CA GLU A 21 -28.93 14.55 -69.32
C GLU A 21 -28.45 15.18 -68.00
N ALA A 22 -28.97 16.36 -67.66
CA ALA A 22 -28.68 17.03 -66.40
C ALA A 22 -29.11 16.18 -65.20
N ALA A 23 -30.32 15.62 -65.23
CA ALA A 23 -30.85 14.75 -64.18
C ALA A 23 -30.02 13.44 -64.05
N GLN A 24 -29.59 12.86 -65.17
CA GLN A 24 -28.70 11.70 -65.17
C GLN A 24 -27.34 12.02 -64.56
N SER A 25 -26.77 13.19 -64.87
CA SER A 25 -25.53 13.66 -64.27
C SER A 25 -25.67 13.85 -62.75
N TYR A 26 -26.73 14.53 -62.32
CA TYR A 26 -27.03 14.76 -60.91
C TYR A 26 -27.21 13.46 -60.13
N ARG A 27 -27.92 12.48 -60.71
CA ARG A 27 -28.08 11.14 -60.13
C ARG A 27 -26.74 10.43 -59.91
N ARG A 28 -25.80 10.54 -60.86
CA ARG A 28 -24.45 9.95 -60.72
C ARG A 28 -23.66 10.62 -59.60
N GLU A 29 -23.69 11.95 -59.52
CA GLU A 29 -23.03 12.73 -58.47
C GLU A 29 -23.59 12.38 -57.08
N LEU A 30 -24.92 12.32 -56.94
CA LEU A 30 -25.55 11.89 -55.69
C LEU A 30 -25.18 10.45 -55.32
N GLY A 31 -25.06 9.55 -56.31
CA GLY A 31 -24.58 8.19 -56.11
C GLY A 31 -23.18 8.16 -55.48
N HIS A 32 -22.24 8.95 -56.04
CA HIS A 32 -20.87 9.06 -55.51
C HIS A 32 -20.86 9.63 -54.08
N ARG A 33 -21.68 10.66 -53.81
CA ARG A 33 -21.78 11.25 -52.48
C ARG A 33 -22.35 10.28 -51.45
N LEU A 34 -23.34 9.47 -51.82
CA LEU A 34 -23.90 8.44 -50.95
C LEU A 34 -22.86 7.37 -50.60
N GLU A 35 -22.01 6.99 -51.56
CA GLU A 35 -20.91 6.07 -51.33
C GLU A 35 -19.86 6.67 -50.38
N GLY A 36 -19.45 7.93 -50.61
CA GLY A 36 -18.58 8.66 -49.71
C GLY A 36 -19.14 8.78 -48.29
N LEU A 37 -20.45 9.00 -48.14
CA LEU A 37 -21.12 9.06 -46.83
C LEU A 37 -21.09 7.70 -46.12
N ARG A 38 -21.30 6.60 -46.84
CA ARG A 38 -21.22 5.23 -46.28
C ARG A 38 -19.82 4.94 -45.77
N GLU A 39 -18.81 5.33 -46.55
CA GLU A 39 -17.40 5.13 -46.19
C GLU A 39 -17.01 5.99 -44.97
N ALA A 40 -17.37 7.27 -44.95
CA ALA A 40 -17.16 8.14 -43.78
C ALA A 40 -17.83 7.56 -42.52
N ARG A 41 -19.06 7.03 -42.64
CA ARG A 41 -19.75 6.36 -41.52
C ARG A 41 -19.02 5.11 -41.04
N ARG A 42 -18.44 4.33 -41.96
CA ARG A 42 -17.63 3.15 -41.62
C ARG A 42 -16.38 3.57 -40.84
N GLN A 43 -15.64 4.54 -41.35
CA GLN A 43 -14.42 5.06 -40.71
C GLN A 43 -14.69 5.59 -39.30
N ILE A 44 -15.77 6.35 -39.10
CA ILE A 44 -16.14 6.85 -37.77
C ILE A 44 -16.43 5.69 -36.79
N LYS A 45 -17.11 4.63 -37.25
CA LYS A 45 -17.41 3.49 -36.39
C LYS A 45 -16.15 2.70 -36.03
N GLU A 46 -15.26 2.51 -36.99
CA GLU A 46 -14.00 1.79 -36.78
C GLU A 46 -13.06 2.56 -35.86
N SER A 47 -12.85 3.86 -36.10
CA SER A 47 -12.01 4.70 -35.25
C SER A 47 -12.58 4.78 -33.84
N ALA A 48 -13.90 4.96 -33.68
CA ALA A 48 -14.53 4.94 -32.37
C ALA A 48 -14.38 3.59 -31.66
N SER A 49 -14.37 2.47 -32.38
CA SER A 49 -14.09 1.16 -31.77
C SER A 49 -12.66 1.04 -31.30
N GLN A 50 -11.71 1.37 -32.16
CA GLN A 50 -10.29 1.34 -31.83
C GLN A 50 -9.98 2.24 -30.63
N THR A 51 -10.50 3.47 -30.61
CA THR A 51 -10.32 4.39 -29.47
C THR A 51 -10.90 3.81 -28.18
N ARG A 52 -12.09 3.20 -28.23
CA ARG A 52 -12.69 2.56 -27.05
C ARG A 52 -11.81 1.42 -26.52
N ASP A 53 -11.23 0.62 -27.41
CA ASP A 53 -10.40 -0.52 -27.01
C ASP A 53 -9.05 -0.05 -26.44
N VAL A 54 -8.41 0.95 -27.06
CA VAL A 54 -7.18 1.58 -26.55
C VAL A 54 -7.40 2.20 -25.17
N LEU A 55 -8.51 2.91 -24.96
CA LEU A 55 -8.83 3.51 -23.65
C LEU A 55 -9.00 2.44 -22.57
N LYS A 56 -9.74 1.37 -22.87
CA LYS A 56 -9.92 0.26 -21.93
C LYS A 56 -8.58 -0.39 -21.57
N GLN A 57 -7.73 -0.64 -22.57
CA GLN A 57 -6.41 -1.23 -22.36
C GLN A 57 -5.55 -0.33 -21.47
N HIS A 58 -5.46 0.96 -21.80
CA HIS A 58 -4.68 1.94 -21.03
C HIS A 58 -5.10 1.99 -19.56
N PHE A 59 -6.41 2.02 -19.27
CA PHE A 59 -6.89 2.03 -17.89
C PHE A 59 -6.68 0.69 -17.17
N ASN A 60 -6.72 -0.44 -17.88
CA ASN A 60 -6.40 -1.74 -17.30
C ASN A 60 -4.91 -1.83 -16.94
N ASP A 61 -4.03 -1.34 -17.81
CA ASP A 61 -2.58 -1.29 -17.56
C ASP A 61 -2.25 -0.38 -16.39
N LEU A 62 -2.91 0.79 -16.31
CA LEU A 62 -2.77 1.71 -15.19
C LEU A 62 -3.23 1.08 -13.87
N LYS A 63 -4.39 0.42 -13.85
CA LYS A 63 -4.89 -0.31 -12.67
C LYS A 63 -3.92 -1.41 -12.26
N GLY A 64 -3.40 -2.19 -13.22
CA GLY A 64 -2.43 -3.24 -12.95
C GLY A 64 -1.13 -2.70 -12.37
N THR A 65 -0.63 -1.59 -12.91
CA THR A 65 0.58 -0.92 -12.41
C THR A 65 0.38 -0.38 -10.99
N LEU A 66 -0.73 0.33 -10.77
CA LEU A 66 -1.05 0.87 -9.45
C LEU A 66 -1.24 -0.24 -8.41
N GLY A 67 -1.92 -1.33 -8.77
CA GLY A 67 -2.09 -2.49 -7.90
C GLY A 67 -0.75 -3.06 -7.44
N LYS A 68 0.19 -3.28 -8.37
CA LYS A 68 1.54 -3.75 -8.03
C LYS A 68 2.29 -2.82 -7.08
N LEU A 69 2.24 -1.50 -7.34
CA LEU A 69 2.90 -0.51 -6.47
C LEU A 69 2.30 -0.49 -5.06
N LEU A 70 0.98 -0.67 -4.94
CA LEU A 70 0.30 -0.76 -3.65
C LEU A 70 0.70 -2.04 -2.91
N ASP A 71 0.75 -3.18 -3.60
CA ASP A 71 1.19 -4.45 -3.02
C ASP A 71 2.65 -4.38 -2.54
N GLU A 72 3.55 -3.81 -3.36
CA GLU A 72 4.96 -3.59 -2.99
C GLU A 72 5.10 -2.67 -1.76
N ARG A 73 4.32 -1.58 -1.71
CA ARG A 73 4.31 -0.67 -0.56
C ARG A 73 3.77 -1.36 0.68
N LEU A 74 2.71 -2.16 0.57
CA LEU A 74 2.15 -2.93 1.68
C LEU A 74 3.18 -3.91 2.24
N VAL A 75 3.85 -4.68 1.38
CA VAL A 75 4.90 -5.62 1.81
C VAL A 75 6.02 -4.89 2.55
N THR A 76 6.46 -3.75 2.03
CA THR A 76 7.51 -2.93 2.67
C THR A 76 7.07 -2.44 4.05
N LEU A 77 5.84 -1.92 4.17
CA LEU A 77 5.31 -1.43 5.44
C LEU A 77 5.14 -2.55 6.47
N LEU A 78 4.71 -3.75 6.04
CA LEU A 78 4.63 -4.91 6.93
C LEU A 78 6.01 -5.31 7.44
N GLN A 79 7.03 -5.34 6.56
CA GLN A 79 8.41 -5.62 6.96
C GLN A 79 8.97 -4.57 7.92
N GLU A 80 8.62 -3.29 7.74
CA GLU A 80 8.98 -2.22 8.68
C GLU A 80 8.34 -2.46 10.05
N VAL A 81 7.06 -2.86 10.10
CA VAL A 81 6.38 -3.22 11.35
C VAL A 81 7.08 -4.40 12.04
N ASP A 82 7.35 -5.48 11.30
CA ASP A 82 8.03 -6.67 11.83
C ASP A 82 9.42 -6.33 12.39
N THR A 83 10.15 -5.45 11.68
CA THR A 83 11.48 -5.00 12.12
C THR A 83 11.37 -4.23 13.44
N ILE A 84 10.42 -3.30 13.55
CA ILE A 84 10.22 -2.53 14.79
C ILE A 84 9.79 -3.45 15.94
N GLU A 85 8.89 -4.40 15.69
CA GLU A 85 8.49 -5.40 16.68
C GLU A 85 9.72 -6.17 17.21
N GLN A 86 10.56 -6.71 16.32
CA GLN A 86 11.76 -7.46 16.71
C GLN A 86 12.76 -6.59 17.48
N GLU A 87 13.00 -5.36 17.02
CA GLU A 87 13.91 -4.42 17.67
C GLU A 87 13.43 -3.98 19.06
N THR A 88 12.11 -3.97 19.29
CA THR A 88 11.52 -3.54 20.56
C THR A 88 11.33 -4.67 21.56
N ILE A 89 11.08 -5.90 21.11
CA ILE A 89 10.98 -7.08 21.99
C ILE A 89 12.34 -7.45 22.57
N LYS A 90 13.41 -7.42 21.77
CA LYS A 90 14.72 -7.91 22.20
C LYS A 90 15.26 -7.24 23.48
N PRO A 91 15.21 -5.90 23.64
CA PRO A 91 15.59 -5.26 24.90
C PRO A 91 14.73 -5.68 26.09
N LEU A 92 13.45 -6.01 25.87
CA LEU A 92 12.55 -6.51 26.92
C LEU A 92 12.93 -7.93 27.33
N ASP A 93 13.22 -8.82 26.38
CA ASP A 93 13.73 -10.17 26.65
C ASP A 93 15.04 -10.13 27.45
N ASP A 94 15.95 -9.22 27.09
CA ASP A 94 17.19 -9.02 27.82
C ASP A 94 16.94 -8.50 29.25
N CYS A 95 15.96 -7.61 29.43
CA CYS A 95 15.53 -7.16 30.77
C CYS A 95 14.92 -8.31 31.57
N GLN A 96 14.08 -9.14 30.96
CA GLN A 96 13.47 -10.30 31.59
C GLN A 96 14.54 -11.26 32.12
N LYS A 97 15.53 -11.63 31.30
CA LYS A 97 16.64 -12.50 31.71
C LYS A 97 17.42 -11.94 32.90
N LEU A 98 17.66 -10.62 32.92
CA LEU A 98 18.34 -9.97 34.04
C LEU A 98 17.51 -10.05 35.34
N ILE A 99 16.20 -9.84 35.24
CA ILE A 99 15.29 -9.94 36.38
C ILE A 99 15.22 -11.38 36.88
N GLU A 100 15.03 -12.35 35.99
CA GLU A 100 14.97 -13.78 36.33
C GLU A 100 16.25 -14.25 37.04
N HIS A 101 17.43 -13.88 36.51
CA HIS A 101 18.69 -14.19 37.18
C HIS A 101 18.79 -13.53 38.56
N GLY A 102 18.30 -12.30 38.68
CA GLY A 102 18.30 -11.58 39.93
C GLY A 102 17.39 -12.20 40.99
N VAL A 103 16.18 -12.63 40.60
CA VAL A 103 15.24 -13.36 41.45
C VAL A 103 15.87 -14.67 41.91
N ASN A 104 16.43 -15.48 41.00
CA ASN A 104 17.08 -16.74 41.35
C ASN A 104 18.23 -16.54 42.36
N THR A 105 19.04 -15.49 42.15
CA THR A 105 20.13 -15.15 43.08
C THR A 105 19.60 -14.76 44.46
N ALA A 106 18.50 -14.01 44.51
CA ALA A 106 17.86 -13.63 45.77
C ALA A 106 17.25 -14.84 46.48
N GLU A 107 16.60 -15.76 45.75
CA GLU A 107 16.05 -17.01 46.28
C GLU A 107 17.14 -17.91 46.87
N ASP A 108 18.26 -18.09 46.17
CA ASP A 108 19.41 -18.85 46.65
C ASP A 108 19.99 -18.23 47.93
N LEU A 109 20.10 -16.90 47.98
CA LEU A 109 20.56 -16.19 49.17
C LEU A 109 19.59 -16.38 50.35
N VAL A 110 18.28 -16.22 50.13
CA VAL A 110 17.26 -16.44 51.17
C VAL A 110 17.38 -17.85 51.74
N ARG A 111 17.51 -18.87 50.89
CA ARG A 111 17.69 -20.25 51.31
C ARG A 111 18.98 -20.46 52.11
N GLU A 112 20.09 -19.88 51.67
CA GLU A 112 21.37 -19.91 52.43
C GLU A 112 21.19 -19.27 53.82
N GLY A 113 20.48 -18.15 53.90
CA GLY A 113 20.16 -17.45 55.15
C GLY A 113 19.28 -18.27 56.09
N GLU A 114 18.21 -18.87 55.58
CA GLU A 114 17.32 -19.74 56.36
C GLU A 114 18.08 -20.93 56.95
N ILE A 115 18.94 -21.59 56.16
CA ILE A 115 19.78 -22.70 56.63
C ILE A 115 20.77 -22.22 57.70
N ALA A 116 21.39 -21.05 57.50
CA ALA A 116 22.35 -20.49 58.44
C ALA A 116 21.68 -20.14 59.79
N MET A 117 20.44 -19.63 59.78
CA MET A 117 19.67 -19.34 60.99
C MET A 117 19.28 -20.59 61.79
N LEU A 118 18.97 -21.69 61.11
CA LEU A 118 18.66 -22.97 61.76
C LEU A 118 19.87 -23.58 62.49
N GLY A 119 21.10 -23.21 62.10
CA GLY A 119 22.35 -23.71 62.68
C GLY A 119 22.71 -23.18 64.08
N GLY A 120 22.02 -22.15 64.58
CA GLY A 120 22.26 -21.55 65.90
C GLY A 120 23.49 -20.64 66.00
N VAL A 121 23.64 -19.93 67.13
CA VAL A 121 24.70 -18.92 67.39
C VAL A 121 25.90 -19.52 68.15
N GLY A 122 26.34 -20.72 67.74
CA GLY A 122 27.48 -21.42 68.36
C GLY A 122 28.83 -21.11 67.68
N GLU A 123 29.93 -21.66 68.22
CA GLU A 123 31.32 -21.31 67.85
C GLU A 123 31.74 -21.62 66.39
N GLU A 124 30.95 -22.37 65.60
CA GLU A 124 31.16 -22.55 64.15
C GLU A 124 30.22 -21.66 63.31
N ASN A 125 30.24 -20.36 63.59
CA ASN A 125 29.35 -19.40 62.94
C ASN A 125 29.82 -18.92 61.54
N GLU A 126 30.60 -19.74 60.83
CA GLU A 126 31.11 -19.39 59.49
C GLU A 126 29.98 -19.24 58.48
N LYS A 127 28.89 -20.01 58.62
CA LYS A 127 27.74 -19.95 57.70
C LYS A 127 26.94 -18.66 57.83
N LEU A 128 26.61 -18.19 59.04
CA LEU A 128 25.93 -16.88 59.17
C LEU A 128 26.87 -15.74 58.79
N TRP A 129 28.17 -15.82 59.11
CA TRP A 129 29.12 -14.79 58.73
C TRP A 129 29.29 -14.69 57.21
N SER A 130 29.44 -15.84 56.53
CA SER A 130 29.51 -15.93 55.07
C SER A 130 28.24 -15.39 54.41
N PHE A 131 27.06 -15.80 54.88
CA PHE A 131 25.78 -15.28 54.42
C PHE A 131 25.68 -13.76 54.60
N THR A 132 25.95 -13.24 55.81
CA THR A 132 25.86 -11.80 56.13
C THR A 132 26.81 -10.97 55.27
N LYS A 133 28.00 -11.52 54.99
CA LYS A 133 28.95 -10.91 54.07
C LYS A 133 28.44 -10.92 52.62
N LYS A 134 27.85 -12.01 52.13
CA LYS A 134 27.25 -12.07 50.78
C LYS A 134 26.03 -11.14 50.64
N ALA A 135 25.15 -11.14 51.63
CA ALA A 135 23.94 -10.31 51.67
C ALA A 135 24.26 -8.81 51.63
N SER A 136 25.32 -8.37 52.34
CA SER A 136 25.77 -6.97 52.32
C SER A 136 26.34 -6.52 50.96
N HIS A 137 26.64 -7.46 50.06
CA HIS A 137 27.16 -7.18 48.73
C HIS A 137 26.12 -7.31 47.60
N ILE A 138 24.87 -7.70 47.89
CA ILE A 138 23.84 -7.73 46.84
C ILE A 138 23.54 -6.28 46.41
N GLN A 139 23.86 -5.98 45.15
CA GLN A 139 23.61 -4.69 44.53
C GLN A 139 22.20 -4.63 43.91
N LEU A 140 21.15 -4.65 44.74
CA LEU A 140 19.75 -4.45 44.29
C LEU A 140 19.60 -3.12 43.52
N ASP A 141 20.29 -2.07 43.98
CA ASP A 141 20.27 -0.74 43.34
C ASP A 141 20.88 -0.74 41.93
N ARG A 142 21.85 -1.63 41.64
CA ARG A 142 22.47 -1.72 40.32
C ARG A 142 21.49 -2.26 39.28
N TRP A 143 20.61 -3.19 39.66
CA TRP A 143 19.61 -3.75 38.74
C TRP A 143 18.52 -2.72 38.44
N MET A 144 18.05 -1.98 39.45
CA MET A 144 17.07 -0.92 39.29
C MET A 144 17.57 0.21 38.36
N MET A 145 18.83 0.63 38.51
CA MET A 145 19.46 1.65 37.65
C MET A 145 19.70 1.18 36.21
N THR A 146 19.88 -0.14 35.99
CA THR A 146 20.10 -0.72 34.65
C THR A 146 18.79 -0.95 33.90
N LEU A 147 17.69 -1.20 34.61
CA LEU A 147 16.40 -1.59 34.03
C LEU A 147 15.49 -0.39 33.70
N GLN A 148 15.47 0.66 34.54
CA GLN A 148 14.57 1.81 34.36
C GLN A 148 14.69 2.50 32.98
N PRO A 149 15.89 2.79 32.44
CA PRO A 149 16.02 3.45 31.13
C PRO A 149 15.54 2.56 29.97
N LYS A 150 15.74 1.24 30.07
CA LYS A 150 15.39 0.27 29.02
C LYS A 150 13.88 0.07 28.89
N ILE A 151 13.16 0.09 30.02
CA ILE A 151 11.70 -0.11 30.09
C ILE A 151 10.95 1.17 29.66
N THR A 152 11.43 2.34 30.10
CA THR A 152 10.77 3.63 29.81
C THR A 152 11.07 4.16 28.40
N GLY A 153 12.27 3.91 27.86
CA GLY A 153 12.62 4.32 26.49
C GLY A 153 11.95 3.51 25.39
N SER A 154 11.72 2.21 25.60
CA SER A 154 11.20 1.30 24.56
C SER A 154 9.69 1.42 24.31
N SER A 155 8.91 1.81 25.33
CA SER A 155 7.43 1.72 25.30
C SER A 155 6.72 2.93 24.70
N PHE A 156 7.26 4.15 24.83
CA PHE A 156 6.57 5.39 24.40
C PHE A 156 7.04 5.95 23.06
N VAL A 157 8.30 5.74 22.67
CA VAL A 157 8.86 6.35 21.45
C VAL A 157 8.46 5.57 20.19
N ASN A 158 8.30 4.25 20.28
CA ASN A 158 8.16 3.40 19.08
C ASN A 158 6.74 3.30 18.54
N VAL A 159 5.71 3.33 19.40
CA VAL A 159 4.30 3.32 18.92
C VAL A 159 3.97 4.62 18.18
N LEU A 160 4.46 5.76 18.65
CA LEU A 160 4.33 7.03 17.94
C LEU A 160 5.12 7.03 16.62
N GLN A 161 6.28 6.37 16.57
CA GLN A 161 7.11 6.28 15.35
C GLN A 161 6.45 5.39 14.27
N ILE A 162 5.80 4.28 14.67
CA ILE A 162 4.98 3.45 13.78
C ILE A 162 3.85 4.27 13.18
N ILE A 163 3.10 5.01 14.02
CA ILE A 163 2.01 5.87 13.56
C ILE A 163 2.55 6.96 12.62
N LEU A 164 3.61 7.68 12.99
CA LEU A 164 4.16 8.77 12.16
C LEU A 164 4.72 8.29 10.81
N ARG A 165 5.31 7.08 10.72
CA ARG A 165 5.82 6.52 9.46
C ARG A 165 4.75 5.91 8.56
N MET A 166 3.60 5.53 9.11
CA MET A 166 2.47 5.03 8.31
C MET A 166 1.65 6.17 7.66
N TYR A 167 1.68 7.38 8.23
CA TYR A 167 0.87 8.53 7.77
C TYR A 167 1.68 9.62 7.01
N MET A 168 3.00 9.47 6.86
CA MET A 168 3.85 10.32 6.00
C MET A 168 4.35 9.54 4.78
#